data_AF-A0A503XE51-F1
#
_entry.id   AF-A0A503XE51-F1
#
_cell.length_a   1.000
_cell.length_b   1.000
_cell.length_c   1.000
_cell.angle_alpha   90.00
_cell.angle_beta   90.00
_cell.angle_gamma   90.00
#
_symmetry.space_group_name_H-M   'P 1'
#
loop_
_entity.id
_entity.type
_entity.pdbx_description
1 polymer ?
#
loop_
_entity_poly.entity_id
_entity_poly.type
_entity_poly.pdbx_seq_one_letter_code
_entity_poly.pdbx_strand_id
1 'polypeptide(L)' 'MPVIDMTSKELIRAVDHYINSRRNLEWPISTAQAVSAIRYELPECTLSDKELADIVASSAIQKHRNIAFDLLS' A
#
# COMPACT_ATOMS: atom_id res chain seq x y z
N MET A 1 3.99 -8.19 -27.07
CA MET A 1 4.20 -6.98 -26.24
C MET A 1 4.04 -7.39 -24.80
N PRO A 2 4.97 -7.09 -23.88
CA PRO A 2 4.77 -7.46 -22.49
C PRO A 2 3.63 -6.57 -21.97
N VAL A 3 2.52 -7.20 -21.60
CA VAL A 3 1.43 -6.58 -20.83
C VAL A 3 1.93 -6.51 -19.40
N ILE A 4 2.99 -5.73 -19.17
CA ILE A 4 3.54 -5.49 -17.84
C ILE A 4 3.13 -4.06 -17.48
N ASP A 5 2.29 -3.99 -16.45
CA ASP A 5 2.26 -2.92 -15.45
C ASP A 5 1.70 -1.55 -15.86
N MET A 6 0.47 -1.47 -16.34
CA MET A 6 -0.29 -0.22 -16.14
C MET A 6 -0.88 -0.22 -14.73
N THR A 7 -1.58 -1.29 -14.36
CA THR A 7 -2.13 -1.53 -13.03
C THR A 7 -1.07 -1.55 -11.93
N SER A 8 0.08 -2.19 -12.14
CA SER A 8 1.13 -2.24 -11.11
C SER A 8 1.82 -0.89 -10.89
N LYS A 9 1.97 -0.06 -11.93
CA LYS A 9 2.49 1.31 -11.77
C LYS A 9 1.50 2.21 -11.03
N GLU A 10 0.22 2.08 -11.33
CA GLU A 10 -0.84 2.80 -10.62
C GLU A 10 -0.92 2.37 -9.15
N LEU A 11 -0.81 1.08 -8.88
CA LEU A 11 -0.73 0.53 -7.53
C LEU A 11 0.46 1.08 -6.74
N ILE A 12 1.66 1.03 -7.32
CA ILE A 12 2.87 1.56 -6.68
C ILE A 12 2.69 3.06 -6.39
N ARG A 13 2.09 3.82 -7.32
CA ARG A 13 1.82 5.25 -7.12
C ARG A 13 0.81 5.48 -5.99
N ALA A 14 -0.27 4.72 -5.92
CA ALA A 14 -1.27 4.83 -4.86
C ALA A 14 -0.67 4.51 -3.47
N VAL A 15 0.10 3.42 -3.39
CA VAL A 15 0.84 3.03 -2.16
C VAL A 15 1.80 4.13 -1.73
N ASP A 16 2.62 4.63 -2.66
CA ASP A 16 3.57 5.70 -2.38
C ASP A 16 2.87 6.99 -1.97
N HIS A 17 1.77 7.34 -2.63
CA HIS A 17 0.96 8.50 -2.29
C HIS A 17 0.41 8.37 -0.86
N TYR A 18 -0.18 7.23 -0.54
CA TYR A 18 -0.71 6.96 0.80
C TYR A 18 0.38 7.07 1.88
N ILE A 19 1.53 6.44 1.68
CA ILE A 19 2.65 6.49 2.65
C ILE A 19 3.18 7.92 2.82
N ASN A 20 3.34 8.67 1.73
CA ASN A 20 3.86 10.04 1.76
C ASN A 20 2.84 11.04 2.33
N SER A 21 1.54 10.78 2.20
CA SER A 21 0.48 11.64 2.75
C SER A 21 0.49 11.69 4.28
N ARG A 22 1.06 10.67 4.94
CA ARG A 22 1.18 10.59 6.40
C ARG A 22 2.32 11.50 6.87
N ARG A 23 1.94 12.72 7.25
CA ARG A 23 2.85 13.79 7.75
C ARG A 23 3.51 13.45 9.09
N ASN A 24 2.84 12.68 9.95
CA ASN A 24 3.41 12.32 11.24
C ASN A 24 4.23 11.02 11.11
N LEU A 25 5.54 11.13 11.30
CA LEU A 25 6.50 10.02 11.24
C LEU A 25 6.44 9.09 12.45
N GLU A 26 5.92 9.58 13.59
CA GLU A 26 5.87 8.82 14.83
C GLU A 26 4.71 7.82 14.85
N TRP A 27 3.65 8.08 14.08
CA TRP A 27 2.51 7.18 13.99
C TRP A 27 2.76 6.08 12.95
N PRO A 28 2.61 4.79 13.34
CA PRO A 28 2.81 3.70 12.42
C PRO A 28 1.73 3.67 11.34
N ILE A 29 2.12 3.21 10.16
CA ILE A 29 1.23 2.95 9.04
C ILE A 29 0.52 1.61 9.28
N SER A 30 -0.78 1.67 9.54
CA SER A 30 -1.67 0.51 9.60
C SER A 30 -1.79 -0.15 8.22
N THR A 31 -1.50 -1.45 8.14
CA THR A 31 -1.68 -2.22 6.91
C THR A 31 -3.16 -2.38 6.56
N ALA A 32 -4.05 -2.54 7.55
CA ALA A 32 -5.49 -2.61 7.33
C ALA A 32 -6.06 -1.32 6.72
N GLN A 33 -5.67 -0.16 7.26
CA GLN A 33 -6.08 1.14 6.72
C GLN A 33 -5.49 1.38 5.33
N ALA A 34 -4.23 0.99 5.12
CA ALA A 34 -3.56 1.16 3.83
C ALA A 34 -4.25 0.35 2.74
N VAL A 35 -4.52 -0.94 2.99
CA VAL A 35 -5.23 -1.81 2.05
C VAL A 35 -6.62 -1.26 1.73
N SER A 36 -7.36 -0.82 2.75
CA SER A 36 -8.68 -0.22 2.57
C SER A 36 -8.64 1.04 1.70
N ALA A 37 -7.65 1.92 1.93
CA ALA A 37 -7.46 3.14 1.14
C ALA A 37 -7.09 2.83 -0.31
N ILE A 38 -6.18 1.87 -0.52
CA ILE A 38 -5.74 1.47 -1.86
C ILE A 38 -6.88 0.83 -2.64
N ARG A 39 -7.71 -0.01 -2.03
CA ARG A 39 -8.90 -0.58 -2.67
C ARG A 39 -9.93 0.47 -3.03
N TYR A 40 -10.08 1.50 -2.20
CA TYR A 40 -10.98 2.61 -2.50
C TYR A 40 -10.52 3.41 -3.72
N GLU A 41 -9.20 3.65 -3.86
CA GLU A 41 -8.64 4.35 -5.03
C GLU A 41 -8.55 3.46 -6.28
N LEU A 42 -8.34 2.15 -6.11
CA LEU A 42 -8.16 1.16 -7.17
C LEU A 42 -9.12 -0.03 -6.96
N PRO A 43 -10.43 0.15 -7.23
CA PRO A 43 -11.43 -0.91 -7.03
C PRO A 43 -11.23 -2.11 -7.95
N GLU A 44 -10.62 -1.90 -9.12
CA GLU A 44 -10.28 -2.96 -10.10
C GLU A 44 -9.03 -3.77 -9.70
N CYS A 45 -8.43 -3.50 -8.53
CA CYS A 45 -7.26 -4.23 -8.07
C CYS A 45 -7.63 -5.67 -7.68
N THR A 46 -7.14 -6.62 -8.47
CA THR A 46 -7.39 -8.06 -8.29
C THR A 46 -6.50 -8.73 -7.24
N LEU A 47 -5.53 -8.00 -6.68
CA LEU A 47 -4.65 -8.51 -5.64
C LEU A 47 -5.44 -8.79 -4.36
N SER A 48 -5.02 -9.82 -3.64
CA SER A 48 -5.54 -10.12 -2.30
C SER A 48 -5.13 -9.04 -1.30
N ASP A 49 -5.88 -8.94 -0.20
CA ASP A 49 -5.56 -8.01 0.90
C ASP A 49 -4.16 -8.25 1.47
N LYS A 50 -3.75 -9.53 1.50
CA LYS A 50 -2.42 -9.93 1.94
C LYS A 50 -1.32 -9.44 0.99
N GLU A 51 -1.48 -9.63 -0.31
CA GLU A 51 -0.52 -9.13 -1.31
C GLU A 51 -0.42 -7.60 -1.27
N LEU A 52 -1.55 -6.91 -1.11
CA LEU A 52 -1.57 -5.46 -0.94
C LEU A 52 -0.85 -5.03 0.35
N ALA A 53 -1.07 -5.72 1.46
CA ALA A 53 -0.36 -5.45 2.71
C ALA A 53 1.15 -5.67 2.59
N ASP A 54 1.58 -6.72 1.90
CA ASP A 54 3.01 -7.00 1.66
C ASP A 54 3.67 -5.89 0.81
N ILE A 55 2.97 -5.36 -0.20
CA ILE A 55 3.44 -4.23 -1.02
C ILE A 55 3.52 -2.95 -0.21
N VAL A 56 2.49 -2.65 0.60
CA VAL A 56 2.50 -1.49 1.52
C VAL A 56 3.66 -1.60 2.50
N ALA A 57 3.82 -2.77 3.13
CA ALA A 57 4.88 -2.99 4.10
C ALA A 57 6.26 -2.82 3.46
N SER A 58 6.46 -3.37 2.27
CA SER A 58 7.71 -3.24 1.52
C SER A 58 8.03 -1.78 1.19
N SER A 59 7.06 -1.00 0.70
CA SER A 59 7.27 0.42 0.38
C SER A 59 7.53 1.27 1.64
N ALA A 60 6.80 1.02 2.72
CA ALA A 60 7.00 1.78 3.95
C ALA A 60 8.35 1.45 4.65
N ILE A 61 8.83 0.19 4.57
CA ILE A 61 10.20 -0.17 5.00
C ILE A 61 11.25 0.59 4.19
N GLN A 62 11.11 0.65 2.87
CA GLN A 62 12.05 1.38 2.00
C GLN A 62 12.09 2.89 2.30
N LYS A 63 10.97 3.45 2.76
CA LYS A 63 10.84 4.87 3.13
C LYS A 63 11.13 5.14 4.62
N HIS A 64 11.67 4.16 5.34
CA HIS A 64 11.98 4.25 6.78
C HIS A 64 10.76 4.68 7.63
N ARG A 65 9.58 4.16 7.31
CA ARG A 65 8.35 4.43 8.06
C ARG A 65 8.03 3.27 9.00
N ASN A 66 7.53 3.62 10.19
CA ASN A 66 6.98 2.64 11.12
C ASN A 66 5.70 2.02 10.51
N ILE A 67 5.52 0.72 10.66
CA ILE A 67 4.36 -0.04 10.19
C ILE A 67 3.72 -0.76 11.37
N ALA A 68 2.39 -0.80 11.38
CA ALA A 68 1.61 -1.67 12.24
C ALA A 68 0.94 -2.75 11.37
N PHE A 69 1.25 -4.02 11.67
CA PHE A 69 0.62 -5.17 11.02
C PHE A 69 -0.69 -5.48 11.76
N ASP A 70 -1.77 -4.83 11.35
CA ASP A 70 -3.10 -4.91 11.97
C ASP A 70 -4.18 -5.48 11.03
N LEU A 71 -3.78 -5.92 9.84
CA LEU A 71 -4.65 -6.66 8.93
C LEU A 71 -4.96 -8.05 9.52
N LEU A 72 -6.22 -8.25 9.92
CA LEU A 72 -6.72 -9.55 10.34
C LEU A 72 -6.93 -10.43 9.11
N SER A 73 -6.27 -11.59 9.09
CA SER A 73 -6.31 -12.56 8.00
C SER A 73 -7.64 -13.29 7.87
#